data_AF-A0A354UYL5-F1
#
_entry.id   AF-A0A354UYL5-F1
#
_cell.length_a   1.000
_cell.length_b   1.000
_cell.length_c   1.000
_cell.angle_alpha   90.00
_cell.angle_beta   90.00
_cell.angle_gamma   90.00
#
_symmetry.space_group_name_H-M   'P 1'
#
loop_
_entity.id
_entity.type
_entity.pdbx_description
1 polymer ?
#
loop_
_entity_poly.entity_id
_entity_poly.type
_entity_poly.pdbx_seq_one_letter_code
_entity_poly.pdbx_strand_id
1 'polypeptide(L)'
;MMLEEILSKGGCVLDVYRSLTYMMIAPVERTFEWDPDKSNTNQLNRGLPFDLAVLLFERPTLEQPDIRFDYSEDRTVAIGMIGQTVLVCVYTDKVGARRIISLRPANRRERDVYCAAFQN
;
A
#
# COMPACT_ATOMS: atom_id res chain seq x y z
N MET A 1 -8.58 -36.06 -13.47
CA MET A 1 -9.24 -35.83 -14.77
C MET A 1 -9.86 -34.45 -14.68
N MET A 2 -9.30 -33.37 -15.21
CA MET A 2 -8.79 -33.12 -16.56
C MET A 2 -7.84 -31.92 -16.43
N LEU A 3 -6.55 -32.05 -16.75
CA LEU A 3 -5.63 -30.90 -16.78
C LEU A 3 -4.72 -30.86 -18.02
N GLU A 4 -4.92 -31.74 -19.00
CA GLU A 4 -4.03 -31.78 -20.18
C GLU A 4 -4.59 -31.13 -21.45
N GLU A 5 -5.78 -30.53 -21.43
CA GLU A 5 -6.44 -30.13 -22.70
C GLU A 5 -6.35 -28.64 -23.07
N ILE A 6 -5.75 -27.77 -22.25
CA ILE A 6 -5.77 -26.31 -22.51
C ILE A 6 -4.56 -25.83 -23.32
N LEU A 7 -3.51 -26.64 -23.53
CA LEU A 7 -2.30 -26.22 -24.25
C LEU A 7 -2.37 -26.35 -25.79
N SER A 8 -3.47 -26.81 -26.37
CA SER A 8 -3.49 -27.20 -27.80
C SER A 8 -4.01 -26.17 -28.79
N LYS A 9 -4.51 -24.99 -28.40
CA LYS A 9 -5.06 -24.04 -29.39
C LYS A 9 -4.45 -22.66 -29.25
N GLY A 10 -3.56 -22.35 -30.20
CA GLY A 10 -2.93 -21.04 -30.37
C GLY A 10 -3.96 -19.92 -30.36
N GLY A 11 -3.79 -19.03 -29.38
CA GLY A 11 -4.50 -17.78 -29.24
C GLY A 11 -3.61 -16.83 -28.44
N CYS A 12 -3.34 -15.67 -29.02
CA CYS A 12 -2.55 -14.55 -28.54
C CYS A 12 -2.53 -14.39 -27.00
N VAL A 13 -1.33 -14.48 -26.38
CA VAL A 13 -1.07 -14.47 -24.92
C VAL A 13 -1.34 -13.09 -24.25
N LEU A 14 -1.97 -12.14 -24.95
CA LEU A 14 -2.10 -10.75 -24.48
C LEU A 14 -3.53 -10.32 -24.06
N ASP A 15 -4.57 -11.12 -24.31
CA ASP A 15 -5.97 -10.66 -24.15
C ASP A 15 -6.73 -11.18 -22.91
N VAL A 16 -6.07 -11.81 -21.94
CA VAL A 16 -6.75 -12.32 -20.72
C VAL A 16 -6.54 -11.42 -19.48
N TYR A 17 -5.69 -10.39 -19.55
CA TYR A 17 -5.39 -9.48 -18.42
C TYR A 17 -6.48 -8.43 -18.12
N ARG A 18 -7.77 -8.78 -18.30
CA ARG A 18 -8.88 -7.84 -18.07
C ARG A 18 -10.08 -8.39 -17.32
N SER A 19 -9.94 -9.52 -16.62
CA SER A 19 -11.05 -10.09 -15.84
C SER A 19 -10.64 -10.49 -14.44
N LEU A 20 -11.10 -9.70 -13.46
CA LEU A 20 -11.48 -10.11 -12.09
C LEU A 20 -10.45 -10.87 -11.23
N THR A 21 -9.17 -10.82 -11.57
CA THR A 21 -8.11 -11.55 -10.83
C THR A 21 -7.16 -10.58 -10.12
N TYR A 22 -7.70 -9.65 -9.31
CA TYR A 22 -6.88 -8.78 -8.46
C TYR A 22 -7.54 -8.53 -7.09
N MET A 23 -8.05 -9.60 -6.46
CA MET A 23 -8.48 -9.57 -5.06
C MET A 23 -7.80 -10.63 -4.19
N MET A 24 -6.87 -11.40 -4.77
CA MET A 24 -6.16 -12.52 -4.12
C MET A 24 -4.69 -12.55 -4.57
N ILE A 25 -3.98 -11.43 -4.55
CA ILE A 25 -2.51 -11.53 -4.52
C ILE A 25 -2.13 -11.81 -3.07
N ALA A 26 -1.88 -13.10 -2.79
CA ALA A 26 -1.15 -13.55 -1.63
C ALA A 26 0.11 -12.69 -1.42
N PRO A 27 0.55 -12.46 -0.17
CA PRO A 27 1.52 -11.41 0.13
C PRO A 27 2.80 -11.69 -0.64
N VAL A 28 3.06 -10.87 -1.66
CA VAL A 28 4.43 -10.69 -2.11
C VAL A 28 5.16 -10.23 -0.86
N GLU A 29 6.15 -11.00 -0.41
CA GLU A 29 7.13 -10.62 0.63
C GLU A 29 7.72 -9.26 0.23
N ARG A 30 7.01 -8.18 0.60
CA ARG A 30 7.42 -6.83 0.31
C ARG A 30 8.26 -6.39 1.48
N THR A 31 9.53 -6.21 1.21
CA THR A 31 10.44 -5.57 2.13
C THR A 31 10.04 -4.10 2.29
N PHE A 32 10.33 -3.53 3.46
CA PHE A 32 10.11 -2.11 3.72
C PHE A 32 11.47 -1.43 3.85
N GLU A 33 11.62 -0.30 3.19
CA GLU A 33 12.82 0.51 3.28
C GLU A 33 12.47 1.96 3.62
N TRP A 34 13.40 2.66 4.25
CA TRP A 34 13.31 4.10 4.43
C TRP A 34 14.70 4.70 4.68
N ASP A 35 14.75 6.02 4.56
CA ASP A 35 15.90 6.81 4.99
C ASP A 35 15.86 6.96 6.53
N PRO A 36 16.90 6.49 7.26
CA PRO A 36 16.94 6.57 8.72
C PRO A 36 16.84 8.00 9.27
N ASP A 37 17.44 8.99 8.61
CA ASP A 37 17.42 10.38 9.05
C ASP A 37 16.01 10.98 8.88
N LYS A 38 15.30 10.58 7.81
CA LYS A 38 13.88 10.94 7.65
C LYS A 38 13.01 10.30 8.70
N SER A 39 13.23 9.02 9.03
CA SER A 39 12.49 8.34 10.11
C SER A 39 12.72 9.04 11.45
N ASN A 40 13.98 9.35 11.79
CA ASN A 40 14.33 10.09 13.01
C ASN A 40 13.66 11.47 13.06
N THR A 41 13.72 12.21 11.95
CA THR A 41 13.05 13.52 11.84
C THR A 41 11.54 13.40 12.00
N ASN A 42 10.91 12.35 11.43
CA ASN A 42 9.48 12.11 11.57
C ASN A 42 9.11 11.73 13.00
N GLN A 43 9.93 10.92 13.66
CA GLN A 43 9.78 10.59 15.08
C GLN A 43 9.84 11.85 15.95
N LEU A 44 10.83 12.72 15.73
CA LEU A 44 10.97 13.96 16.51
C LEU A 44 9.79 14.92 16.29
N ASN A 45 9.33 15.06 15.05
CA ASN A 45 8.29 16.03 14.70
C ASN A 45 6.86 15.52 14.96
N ARG A 46 6.64 14.20 14.89
CA ARG A 46 5.29 13.60 14.89
C ARG A 46 5.12 12.45 15.87
N GLY A 47 6.17 12.03 16.56
CA GLY A 47 6.15 10.90 17.49
C GLY A 47 5.95 9.54 16.83
N LEU A 48 6.15 9.45 15.50
CA LEU A 48 5.88 8.25 14.70
C LEU A 48 7.13 7.86 13.90
N PRO A 49 7.79 6.74 14.22
CA PRO A 49 8.93 6.28 13.45
C PRO A 49 8.42 5.44 12.26
N PHE A 50 9.22 5.30 11.19
CA PHE A 50 8.75 4.66 9.96
C PHE A 50 8.67 3.14 10.02
N ASP A 51 9.38 2.49 10.94
CA ASP A 51 9.21 1.07 11.25
C ASP A 51 7.78 0.73 11.68
N LEU A 52 7.09 1.66 12.36
CA LEU A 52 5.69 1.51 12.71
C LEU A 52 4.78 1.42 11.47
N ALA A 53 5.17 2.02 10.34
CA ALA A 53 4.37 1.97 9.11
C ALA A 53 4.22 0.55 8.57
N VAL A 54 5.10 -0.39 8.92
CA VAL A 54 5.00 -1.80 8.52
C VAL A 54 3.69 -2.41 9.03
N LEU A 55 3.33 -2.14 10.29
CA LEU A 55 2.10 -2.66 10.91
C LEU A 55 0.83 -2.15 10.22
N LEU A 56 0.91 -1.00 9.54
CA LEU A 56 -0.22 -0.44 8.80
C LEU A 56 -0.67 -1.38 7.67
N PHE A 57 0.28 -2.12 7.09
CA PHE A 57 0.05 -3.03 5.97
C PHE A 57 -0.22 -4.48 6.40
N GLU A 58 -0.21 -4.77 7.69
CA GLU A 58 -0.68 -6.06 8.24
C GLU A 58 -2.22 -6.16 8.21
N ARG A 59 -2.90 -5.05 7.94
CA ARG A 59 -4.36 -4.94 7.83
C ARG A 59 -4.74 -4.25 6.51
N PRO A 60 -6.02 -4.35 6.09
CA PRO A 60 -6.50 -3.63 4.91
C PRO A 60 -6.26 -2.11 5.01
N THR A 61 -5.78 -1.55 3.90
CA THR A 61 -5.49 -0.13 3.71
C THR A 61 -6.36 0.43 2.57
N LEU A 62 -6.70 1.72 2.66
CA LEU A 62 -7.19 2.48 1.50
C LEU A 62 -5.98 3.14 0.84
N GLU A 63 -5.68 2.76 -0.40
CA GLU A 63 -4.53 3.25 -1.15
C GLU A 63 -4.97 4.08 -2.35
N GLN A 64 -4.36 5.26 -2.54
CA GLN A 64 -4.60 6.11 -3.71
C GLN A 64 -3.34 6.85 -4.16
N PRO A 65 -3.17 7.12 -5.47
CA PRO A 65 -2.07 7.94 -5.96
C PRO A 65 -2.05 9.35 -5.33
N ASP A 66 -0.85 9.84 -4.98
CA ASP A 66 -0.63 11.19 -4.48
C ASP A 66 -0.36 12.15 -5.65
N ILE A 67 -1.43 12.64 -6.26
CA ILE A 67 -1.38 13.54 -7.43
C ILE A 67 -1.35 15.03 -7.06
N ARG A 68 -1.04 15.38 -5.81
CA ARG A 68 -1.08 16.77 -5.34
C ARG A 68 0.03 17.63 -5.95
N PHE A 69 1.14 17.01 -6.31
CA PHE A 69 2.30 17.66 -6.90
C PHE A 69 2.93 16.74 -7.94
N ASP A 70 3.65 17.33 -8.88
CA ASP A 70 4.49 16.59 -9.82
C ASP A 70 5.80 16.21 -9.12
N TYR A 71 5.83 14.99 -8.59
CA TYR A 71 6.99 14.43 -7.92
C TYR A 71 7.86 13.67 -8.92
N SER A 72 9.17 13.62 -8.69
CA SER A 72 10.08 12.82 -9.50
C SER A 72 9.87 11.30 -9.36
N GLU A 73 8.98 10.87 -8.46
CA GLU A 73 8.67 9.48 -8.15
C GLU A 73 7.16 9.32 -7.93
N ASP A 74 6.58 8.20 -8.36
CA ASP A 74 5.18 7.89 -8.10
C ASP A 74 4.98 7.64 -6.60
N ARG A 75 4.05 8.38 -6.00
CA ARG A 75 3.73 8.28 -4.58
C ARG A 75 2.32 7.79 -4.39
N THR A 76 2.15 6.99 -3.34
CA THR A 76 0.85 6.47 -2.93
C THR A 76 0.60 6.87 -1.49
N VAL A 77 -0.62 7.30 -1.21
CA VAL A 77 -1.15 7.53 0.13
C VAL A 77 -1.89 6.28 0.55
N ALA A 78 -1.44 5.63 1.62
CA ALA A 78 -2.16 4.59 2.33
C ALA A 78 -2.79 5.15 3.61
N ILE A 79 -4.07 4.90 3.80
CA ILE A 79 -4.79 5.12 5.07
C ILE A 79 -5.04 3.76 5.69
N GLY A 80 -4.59 3.57 6.94
CA GLY A 80 -4.72 2.31 7.65
C GLY A 80 -4.81 2.50 9.15
N MET A 81 -5.04 1.42 9.88
CA MET A 81 -5.22 1.45 11.33
C MET A 81 -4.20 0.56 12.04
N ILE A 82 -3.53 1.16 13.03
CA ILE A 82 -2.65 0.45 13.97
C ILE A 82 -3.30 0.55 15.35
N GLY A 83 -3.64 -0.60 15.95
CA GLY A 83 -4.44 -0.63 17.17
C GLY A 83 -5.80 0.05 16.97
N GLN A 84 -6.00 1.21 17.61
CA GLN A 84 -7.19 2.06 17.50
C GLN A 84 -6.90 3.40 16.78
N THR A 85 -5.68 3.60 16.29
CA THR A 85 -5.28 4.86 15.67
C THR A 85 -5.22 4.71 14.16
N VAL A 86 -5.97 5.56 13.46
CA VAL A 86 -5.91 5.65 12.00
C VAL A 86 -4.76 6.59 11.61
N LEU A 87 -3.85 6.06 10.80
CA LEU A 87 -2.67 6.76 10.31
C LEU A 87 -2.70 6.86 8.78
N VAL A 88 -1.90 7.78 8.28
CA VAL A 88 -1.62 7.96 6.86
C VAL A 88 -0.14 7.74 6.63
N CYS A 89 0.16 6.80 5.76
CA CYS A 89 1.50 6.51 5.25
C CYS A 89 1.60 7.01 3.81
N VAL A 90 2.70 7.69 3.48
CA VAL A 90 3.06 8.00 2.09
C VAL A 90 4.27 7.15 1.74
N TYR A 91 4.21 6.45 0.62
CA TYR A 91 5.29 5.58 0.16
C TYR A 91 5.42 5.61 -1.36
N THR A 92 6.50 5.03 -1.87
CA THR A 92 6.65 4.67 -3.28
C THR A 92 6.95 3.18 -3.37
N ASP A 93 6.30 2.47 -4.30
CA ASP A 93 6.61 1.07 -4.55
C ASP A 93 7.78 0.99 -5.54
N LYS A 94 8.80 0.22 -5.16
CA LYS A 94 9.90 -0.20 -6.03
C LYS A 94 9.80 -1.70 -6.27
N VAL A 95 10.61 -2.20 -7.20
CA VAL A 95 10.74 -3.64 -7.44
C VAL A 95 11.15 -4.35 -6.15
N GLY A 96 10.21 -5.07 -5.52
CA GLY A 96 10.44 -5.88 -4.31
C GLY A 96 10.46 -5.12 -2.97
N ALA A 97 10.29 -3.79 -2.96
CA ALA A 97 10.34 -3.00 -1.73
C ALA A 97 9.35 -1.83 -1.73
N ARG A 98 8.75 -1.56 -0.56
CA ARG A 98 7.95 -0.36 -0.31
C ARG A 98 8.79 0.65 0.45
N ARG A 99 9.12 1.77 -0.19
CA ARG A 99 9.90 2.85 0.43
C ARG A 99 8.98 3.82 1.16
N ILE A 100 9.07 3.86 2.48
CA ILE A 100 8.29 4.79 3.32
C ILE A 100 8.90 6.20 3.24
N ILE A 101 8.04 7.19 2.99
CA ILE A 101 8.41 8.60 2.81
C ILE A 101 7.89 9.45 3.97
N SER A 102 6.70 9.14 4.50
CA SER A 102 6.06 9.89 5.57
C SER A 102 5.05 9.03 6.33
N LEU A 103 4.93 9.26 7.63
CA LEU A 103 3.91 8.65 8.49
C LEU A 103 3.32 9.74 9.40
N ARG A 104 1.99 9.84 9.45
CA ARG A 104 1.29 10.83 10.26
C ARG A 104 -0.07 10.35 10.74
N PRO A 105 -0.67 10.99 11.75
CA PRO A 105 -2.07 10.79 12.06
C PRO A 105 -2.97 11.17 10.87
N ALA A 106 -4.02 10.38 10.66
CA ALA A 106 -5.09 10.74 9.74
C ALA A 106 -5.86 11.96 10.27
N ASN A 107 -6.25 12.87 9.39
CA ASN A 107 -7.17 13.95 9.72
C ASN A 107 -8.60 13.41 9.87
N ARG A 108 -9.54 14.25 10.35
CA ARG A 108 -10.93 13.80 10.58
C ARG A 108 -11.57 13.18 9.34
N ARG A 109 -11.45 13.80 8.17
CA ARG A 109 -12.04 13.31 6.92
C ARG A 109 -11.45 11.97 6.50
N GLU A 110 -10.13 11.82 6.60
CA GLU A 110 -9.41 10.57 6.29
C GLU A 110 -9.85 9.43 7.22
N ARG A 111 -10.07 9.72 8.51
CA ARG A 111 -10.62 8.74 9.47
C ARG A 111 -12.02 8.31 9.10
N ASP A 112 -12.90 9.27 8.84
CA ASP A 112 -14.30 9.00 8.50
C ASP A 112 -14.38 8.10 7.25
N VAL A 113 -13.55 8.37 6.24
CA VAL A 113 -13.44 7.54 5.02
C VAL A 113 -12.95 6.12 5.32
N TYR A 114 -11.91 5.96 6.14
CA TYR A 114 -11.40 4.63 6.51
C TYR A 114 -12.42 3.82 7.32
N CYS A 115 -13.05 4.44 8.32
CA CYS A 115 -14.05 3.80 9.15
C CYS A 115 -15.26 3.34 8.33
N ALA A 116 -15.74 4.18 7.41
CA ALA A 116 -16.86 3.84 6.52
C ALA A 116 -16.53 2.64 5.60
N ALA A 117 -15.27 2.45 5.23
CA ALA A 117 -14.85 1.36 4.37
C ALA A 117 -14.64 0.02 5.10
N PHE A 118 -14.17 0.04 6.35
CA PHE A 118 -13.67 -1.16 7.02
C PHE A 118 -14.21 -1.45 8.43
N GLN A 119 -15.03 -0.57 9.02
CA GLN A 119 -15.50 -0.71 10.41
C GLN A 119 -17.02 -0.82 10.55
N ASN A 120 -17.71 -1.36 9.55
CA ASN A 120 -19.15 -1.70 9.61
C ASN A 120 -19.37 -3.11 10.16
#